data_AF-A0A3A0C0V7-F1
#
_entry.id   AF-A0A3A0C0V7-F1
#
_cell.length_a   1.000
_cell.length_b   1.000
_cell.length_c   1.000
_cell.angle_alpha   90.00
_cell.angle_beta   90.00
_cell.angle_gamma   90.00
#
_symmetry.space_group_name_H-M   'P 1'
#
loop_
_entity.id
_entity.type
_entity.pdbx_description
1 polymer ?
#
loop_
_entity_poly.entity_id
_entity_poly.type
_entity_poly.pdbx_seq_one_letter_code
_entity_poly.pdbx_strand_id
1 'polypeptide(L)'
;MEYNYHEHMSFSLSARGRFAKQDYSNKRILAATGSSAWFVEPAFSYFGKNSTFRIFGQMPAYQNVRSIQLTPSWMVGLGLGFIFDFGNQIDLIIPN
;
A
#
# COMPACT_ATOMS: atom_id res chain seq x y z
N MET A 1 -12.29 -0.76 -29.68
CA MET A 1 -12.29 -1.89 -28.74
C MET A 1 -12.73 -1.33 -27.40
N GLU A 2 -13.99 -1.56 -27.03
CA GLU A 2 -14.54 -1.17 -25.74
C GLU A 2 -13.86 -2.02 -24.67
N TYR A 3 -12.96 -1.42 -23.89
CA TYR A 3 -12.43 -2.08 -22.70
C TYR A 3 -13.56 -2.16 -21.69
N ASN A 4 -14.19 -3.32 -21.59
CA ASN A 4 -15.07 -3.65 -20.49
C ASN A 4 -14.23 -3.64 -19.20
N TYR A 5 -14.17 -2.49 -18.53
CA TYR A 5 -13.79 -2.39 -17.13
C TYR A 5 -14.88 -3.05 -16.30
N HIS A 6 -14.86 -4.38 -16.28
CA HIS A 6 -15.77 -5.14 -15.43
C HIS A 6 -15.40 -4.86 -13.98
N GLU A 7 -16.37 -4.28 -13.27
CA GLU A 7 -16.32 -4.16 -11.83
C GLU A 7 -16.07 -5.54 -11.24
N HIS A 8 -15.09 -5.65 -10.35
CA HIS A 8 -14.72 -6.93 -9.80
C HIS A 8 -14.25 -6.82 -8.35
N MET A 9 -14.44 -7.92 -7.64
CA MET A 9 -13.97 -8.12 -6.27
C MET A 9 -12.73 -9.00 -6.30
N SER A 10 -11.76 -8.67 -5.47
CA SER A 10 -10.51 -9.42 -5.35
C SER A 10 -10.18 -9.64 -3.89
N PHE A 11 -9.75 -10.87 -3.58
CA PHE A 11 -9.12 -11.21 -2.32
C PHE A 11 -7.62 -11.36 -2.55
N SER A 12 -6.82 -10.75 -1.68
CA SER A 12 -5.36 -10.81 -1.76
C SER A 12 -4.76 -11.10 -0.40
N LEU A 13 -3.66 -11.83 -0.41
CA LEU A 13 -2.83 -12.07 0.77
C LEU A 13 -1.39 -11.67 0.41
N SER A 14 -0.88 -10.62 1.04
CA SER A 14 0.50 -10.17 0.82
C SER A 14 1.35 -10.33 2.06
N ALA A 15 2.65 -10.54 1.88
CA ALA A 15 3.63 -10.49 2.96
C ALA A 15 4.53 -9.27 2.77
N ARG A 16 4.79 -8.52 3.84
CA ARG A 16 5.64 -7.33 3.84
C ARG A 16 6.75 -7.47 4.86
N GLY A 17 8.00 -7.41 4.38
CA GLY A 17 9.18 -7.28 5.23
C GLY A 17 9.63 -5.82 5.32
N ARG A 18 9.93 -5.33 6.52
CA ARG A 18 10.59 -4.04 6.78
C ARG A 18 11.89 -4.29 7.52
N PHE A 19 12.98 -3.76 6.98
CA PHE A 19 14.30 -3.79 7.59
C PHE A 19 14.79 -2.35 7.74
N ALA A 20 14.92 -1.86 8.97
CA ALA A 20 15.43 -0.53 9.24
C ALA A 20 16.82 -0.64 9.90
N LYS A 21 17.85 -0.16 9.18
CA LYS A 21 19.19 0.03 9.76
C LYS A 21 19.26 1.31 10.60
N GLN A 22 18.49 2.34 10.24
CA GLN A 22 18.36 3.62 10.95
C GLN A 22 16.90 4.07 10.90
N ASP A 23 16.37 4.54 12.02
CA ASP A 23 15.05 5.14 12.10
C ASP A 23 15.19 6.67 12.17
N TYR A 24 14.26 7.38 11.53
CA TYR A 24 14.18 8.84 11.59
C TYR A 24 12.87 9.25 12.25
N SER A 25 12.95 10.20 13.19
CA SER A 25 11.78 10.89 13.73
C SER A 25 12.08 12.37 13.82
N ASN A 26 11.20 13.22 13.29
CA ASN A 26 11.37 14.68 13.25
C ASN A 26 12.76 15.13 12.75
N LYS A 27 13.23 14.57 11.63
CA LYS A 27 14.55 14.83 11.02
C LYS A 27 15.76 14.48 11.91
N ARG A 28 15.57 13.79 13.05
CA ARG A 28 16.67 13.27 13.87
C ARG A 28 16.89 11.80 13.57
N ILE A 29 18.16 11.43 13.39
CA ILE A 29 18.59 10.03 13.35
C ILE A 29 18.38 9.48 14.76
N LEU A 30 17.46 8.53 14.90
CA LEU A 30 17.33 7.74 16.12
C LEU A 30 18.42 6.66 16.12
N ALA A 31 18.97 6.36 17.30
CA ALA A 31 19.96 5.29 17.44
C ALA A 31 19.42 4.01 16.80
N ALA A 32 20.18 3.46 15.85
CA ALA A 32 19.85 2.30 15.03
C ALA A 32 19.08 1.25 15.84
N THR A 33 17.80 1.11 15.54
CA THR A 33 16.89 0.19 16.24
C THR A 33 17.03 -1.24 15.72
N GLY A 34 17.81 -1.47 14.66
CA GLY A 34 18.04 -2.80 14.09
C GLY A 34 16.73 -3.54 13.86
N SER A 35 15.70 -2.81 13.40
CA SER A 35 14.33 -3.28 13.44
C SER A 35 14.06 -4.14 12.21
N SER A 36 13.68 -5.39 12.44
CA SER A 36 13.16 -6.27 11.39
C SER A 36 11.74 -6.68 11.75
N ALA A 37 10.83 -6.47 10.80
CA ALA A 37 9.43 -6.76 10.99
C ALA A 37 8.86 -7.42 9.74
N TRP A 38 8.11 -8.49 9.93
CA TRP A 38 7.35 -9.18 8.90
C TRP A 38 5.87 -9.08 9.22
N PHE A 39 5.09 -8.77 8.20
CA PHE A 39 3.66 -8.63 8.29
C PHE A 39 2.98 -9.49 7.23
N VAL A 40 1.85 -10.06 7.60
CA VAL A 40 0.89 -10.67 6.69
C VAL A 40 -0.29 -9.72 6.56
N GLU A 41 -0.67 -9.44 5.32
CA GLU A 41 -1.66 -8.42 4.98
C GLU A 41 -2.76 -9.05 4.13
N PRO A 42 -3.81 -9.66 4.74
CA PRO A 42 -5.01 -10.03 4.02
C PRO A 42 -5.76 -8.75 3.63
N ALA A 43 -6.24 -8.70 2.38
CA ALA A 43 -7.02 -7.57 1.91
C ALA A 43 -8.14 -8.00 0.97
N PHE A 44 -9.25 -7.31 1.11
CA PHE A 44 -10.40 -7.38 0.24
C PHE A 44 -10.50 -6.06 -0.54
N SER A 45 -10.54 -6.15 -1.86
CA SER A 45 -10.56 -4.99 -2.76
C SER A 45 -11.75 -5.07 -3.71
N TYR A 46 -12.44 -3.94 -3.87
CA TYR A 46 -13.45 -3.72 -4.91
C TYR A 46 -12.90 -2.71 -5.91
N PHE A 47 -12.89 -3.09 -7.18
CA PHE A 47 -12.47 -2.23 -8.28
C PHE A 47 -13.71 -1.84 -9.08
N GLY A 48 -14.14 -0.59 -8.94
CA GLY A 48 -15.13 0.03 -9.80
C GLY A 48 -14.48 0.65 -11.04
N LYS A 49 -15.28 1.26 -11.90
CA LYS A 49 -14.80 1.88 -13.16
C LYS A 49 -13.72 2.96 -12.93
N ASN A 50 -13.96 3.87 -11.98
CA ASN A 50 -13.08 5.01 -11.68
C ASN A 50 -12.66 5.07 -10.20
N SER A 51 -12.97 4.03 -9.42
CA SER A 51 -12.75 4.02 -7.98
C SER A 51 -12.27 2.66 -7.51
N THR A 52 -11.54 2.65 -6.40
CA THR A 52 -11.10 1.42 -5.74
C THR A 52 -11.35 1.57 -4.25
N PHE A 53 -12.01 0.57 -3.67
CA PHE A 53 -12.21 0.46 -2.24
C PHE A 53 -11.45 -0.75 -1.73
N ARG A 54 -10.66 -0.58 -0.67
CA ARG A 54 -9.86 -1.66 -0.09
C ARG A 54 -9.99 -1.69 1.42
N ILE A 55 -10.34 -2.84 1.96
CA ILE A 55 -10.21 -3.14 3.40
C ILE A 55 -9.03 -4.08 3.55
N PHE A 56 -8.10 -3.77 4.45
CA PHE A 56 -6.96 -4.64 4.71
C PHE A 56 -6.68 -4.77 6.20
N GLY A 57 -6.25 -5.96 6.61
CA GLY A 57 -5.62 -6.19 7.90
C GLY A 57 -4.11 -6.17 7.74
N GLN A 58 -3.39 -5.71 8.75
CA GLN A 58 -1.94 -5.88 8.85
C GLN A 58 -1.64 -6.62 10.16
N MET A 59 -1.14 -7.84 10.03
CA MET A 59 -0.85 -8.75 11.12
C MET A 59 0.66 -8.97 11.22
N PRO A 60 1.32 -8.60 12.33
CA PRO A 60 2.74 -8.88 12.51
C PRO A 60 2.97 -10.37 12.70
N ALA A 61 3.70 -10.99 11.77
CA ALA A 61 4.18 -12.36 11.91
C ALA A 61 5.48 -12.44 12.72
N TYR A 62 6.30 -11.39 12.61
CA TYR A 62 7.55 -11.27 13.37
C TYR A 62 7.88 -9.79 13.58
N GLN A 63 8.31 -9.42 14.79
CA GLN A 63 8.82 -8.09 15.07
C GLN A 63 9.98 -8.20 16.06
N ASN A 64 11.13 -7.69 15.66
CA ASN A 64 12.28 -7.53 16.53
C ASN A 64 12.77 -6.09 16.45
N VAL A 65 12.83 -5.43 17.60
CA VAL A 65 13.36 -4.07 17.74
C VAL A 65 14.39 -4.10 18.86
N ARG A 66 15.67 -3.88 18.53
CA ARG A 66 16.78 -3.93 19.50
C ARG A 66 16.81 -5.21 20.35
N SER A 67 16.58 -6.37 19.73
CA SER A 67 16.52 -7.67 20.42
C SER A 67 15.33 -7.82 21.39
N ILE A 68 14.39 -6.89 21.40
CA ILE A 68 13.12 -6.99 22.13
C ILE A 68 12.05 -7.43 21.14
N GLN A 69 11.32 -8.48 21.49
CA GLN A 69 10.12 -8.88 20.77
C GLN A 69 8.97 -7.98 21.21
N LEU A 70 8.49 -7.15 20.29
CA LEU A 70 7.33 -6.31 20.55
C LEU A 70 6.06 -7.15 20.58
N THR A 71 5.10 -6.75 21.40
CA THR A 71 3.77 -7.35 21.40
C THR A 71 3.13 -7.13 20.03
N PRO A 72 2.71 -8.20 19.32
CA PRO A 72 2.11 -8.08 18.01
C PRO A 72 0.81 -7.27 18.07
N SER A 73 0.82 -6.05 17.52
CA SER A 73 -0.37 -5.21 17.37
C SER A 73 -0.98 -5.43 15.98
N TRP A 74 -2.29 -5.65 15.95
CA TRP A 74 -3.03 -5.81 14.71
C TRP A 74 -3.55 -4.45 14.28
N MET A 75 -3.49 -4.18 12.98
CA MET A 75 -4.05 -2.95 12.40
C MET A 75 -5.08 -3.30 11.34
N VAL A 76 -6.15 -2.51 11.29
CA VAL A 76 -7.15 -2.56 10.21
C VAL A 76 -7.10 -1.23 9.49
N GLY A 77 -7.06 -1.28 8.17
CA GLY A 77 -6.98 -0.11 7.30
C GLY A 77 -8.07 -0.09 6.24
N LEU A 78 -8.43 1.12 5.83
CA LEU A 78 -9.32 1.41 4.72
C LEU A 78 -8.58 2.26 3.69
N GLY A 79 -8.70 1.89 2.42
CA GLY A 79 -8.11 2.60 1.29
C GLY A 79 -9.18 2.99 0.28
N LEU A 80 -9.12 4.24 -0.16
CA LEU A 80 -9.94 4.80 -1.23
C LEU A 80 -9.01 5.29 -2.33
N GLY A 81 -9.19 4.79 -3.56
CA GLY A 81 -8.49 5.22 -4.75
C GLY A 81 -9.47 5.78 -5.76
N PHE A 82 -9.07 6.84 -6.47
CA PHE A 82 -9.82 7.42 -7.57
C PHE A 82 -8.89 7.60 -8.76
N ILE A 83 -9.36 7.26 -9.96
CA ILE A 83 -8.63 7.49 -11.20
C ILE A 83 -9.24 8.73 -11.85
N PHE A 84 -8.40 9.73 -12.13
CA PHE A 84 -8.78 10.95 -12.83
C PHE A 84 -8.08 10.96 -14.19
N ASP A 85 -8.87 11.01 -15.27
CA ASP A 85 -8.36 11.21 -16.62
C ASP A 85 -8.41 12.70 -16.96
N PHE A 86 -7.23 13.32 -17.10
CA PHE A 86 -7.10 14.71 -17.51
C PHE A 86 -6.88 14.73 -19.02
N GLY A 87 -7.97 14.59 -19.79
CA GLY A 87 -7.98 14.45 -21.24
C GLY A 87 -7.42 15.66 -22.01
N ASN A 88 -6.10 15.85 -22.00
CA ASN A 88 -5.41 16.77 -22.90
C ASN A 88 -5.03 16.05 -24.18
N GLN A 89 -5.95 16.00 -25.13
CA GLN A 89 -5.64 15.69 -26.51
C GLN A 89 -5.03 16.95 -27.15
N ILE A 90 -3.71 17.00 -27.26
CA ILE A 90 -3.04 18.03 -28.06
C ILE A 90 -3.10 17.56 -29.51
N ASP A 91 -4.12 18.02 -30.23
CA ASP A 91 -4.13 17.91 -31.69
C ASP A 91 -3.02 18.84 -32.22
N LEU A 92 -1.85 18.26 -32.49
CA LEU A 92 -0.80 18.91 -33.26
C LEU A 92 -1.31 19.08 -34.69
N ILE A 93 -1.93 20.23 -34.96
CA ILE A 93 -2.16 20.70 -36.32
C ILE A 93 -0.78 20.96 -36.92
N ILE A 94 -0.30 20.03 -37.75
CA ILE A 94 0.86 20.25 -38.60
C ILE A 94 0.36 21.02 -39.82
N PRO A 95 0.71 22.32 -39.99
CA PRO A 95 0.42 23.02 -41.24
C PRO A 95 1.25 22.41 -42.37
N ASN A 96 0.59 22.13 -43.50
CA ASN A 96 1.20 21.69 -44.76
C ASN A 96 2.17 22.73 -45.33
#